data_AF-A0AA40BMJ6-F1
#
_entry.id   AF-A0AA40BMJ6-F1
#
_cell.length_a   1.000
_cell.length_b   1.000
_cell.length_c   1.000
_cell.angle_alpha   90.00
_cell.angle_beta   90.00
_cell.angle_gamma   90.00
#
_symmetry.space_group_name_H-M   'P 1'
#
loop_
_entity.id
_entity.type
_entity.pdbx_description
1 polymer ?
#
loop_
_entity_poly.entity_id
_entity_poly.type
_entity_poly.pdbx_seq_one_letter_code
_entity_poly.pdbx_strand_id
1 'polypeptide(L)'
;MLPPKEFYLPVCVPISTPAHCPPSIRQNTVKMVAAKKHVPIVKKRTKRFTRHQSDRFMRVDSAWRKPKGIDNRVRRRFKSNLAMPSIGYGSNKKTRHMMPSGHKAFLVSNVRDVELLLMHNKTFAAEIAHNVSSRKRIDIIARAKQLAVKVTNAKAKVTTEV
;
A
#
# COMPACT_ATOMS: atom_id res chain seq x y z
N MET A 1 51.51 77.46 -1.21
CA MET A 1 51.95 76.05 -1.12
C MET A 1 50.79 75.18 -1.57
N LEU A 2 51.09 74.19 -2.40
CA LEU A 2 50.17 73.38 -3.21
C LEU A 2 49.05 72.64 -2.41
N PRO A 3 47.88 72.39 -3.03
CA PRO A 3 46.79 71.52 -2.53
C PRO A 3 47.01 70.07 -3.03
N PRO A 4 46.02 69.16 -3.06
CA PRO A 4 44.98 68.72 -2.11
C PRO A 4 45.19 67.21 -1.79
N LYS A 5 44.25 66.55 -1.08
CA LYS A 5 43.74 65.20 -1.46
C LYS A 5 42.64 64.75 -0.51
N GLU A 6 41.42 64.76 -1.03
CA GLU A 6 40.32 63.91 -0.57
C GLU A 6 40.76 62.44 -0.59
N PHE A 7 40.53 61.73 0.51
CA PHE A 7 40.47 60.27 0.49
C PHE A 7 39.07 59.86 0.95
N TYR A 8 38.18 59.79 -0.05
CA TYR A 8 37.00 58.96 -0.04
C TYR A 8 37.41 57.52 0.32
N LEU A 9 36.89 56.98 1.43
CA LEU A 9 36.89 55.54 1.65
C LEU A 9 35.70 54.92 0.90
N PRO A 10 35.93 53.88 0.07
CA PRO A 10 34.88 53.25 -0.72
C PRO A 10 33.94 52.45 0.18
N VAL A 11 32.64 52.72 0.05
CA VAL A 11 31.56 51.88 0.57
C VAL A 11 31.67 50.50 -0.09
N CYS A 12 32.01 49.47 0.68
CA CYS A 12 31.88 48.08 0.24
C CYS A 12 30.40 47.77 0.02
N VAL A 13 29.96 47.80 -1.24
CA VAL A 13 28.66 47.26 -1.66
C VAL A 13 28.76 45.73 -1.62
N PRO A 14 27.87 45.02 -0.91
CA PRO A 14 27.84 43.57 -1.00
C PRO A 14 27.31 43.16 -2.38
N ILE A 15 28.18 42.59 -3.21
CA ILE A 15 27.78 41.92 -4.46
C ILE A 15 27.08 40.61 -4.05
N SER A 16 25.75 40.66 -3.95
CA SER A 16 24.93 39.46 -3.90
C SER A 16 24.94 38.82 -5.29
N THR A 17 25.78 37.80 -5.48
CA THR A 17 25.64 36.91 -6.63
C THR A 17 24.31 36.15 -6.45
N PRO A 18 23.35 36.24 -7.39
CA PRO A 18 22.16 35.40 -7.33
C PRO A 18 22.62 33.96 -7.59
N ALA A 19 22.53 33.11 -6.57
CA ALA A 19 22.64 31.68 -6.73
C ALA A 19 21.61 31.27 -7.79
N HIS A 20 22.07 30.91 -8.98
CA HIS A 20 21.23 30.29 -10.00
C HIS A 20 20.82 28.93 -9.44
N CYS A 21 19.64 28.88 -8.81
CA CYS A 21 19.03 27.61 -8.45
C CYS A 21 18.94 26.77 -9.73
N PRO A 22 19.48 25.54 -9.75
CA PRO A 22 19.20 24.64 -10.84
C PRO A 22 17.66 24.52 -10.95
N PRO A 23 17.09 24.60 -12.17
CA PRO A 23 15.65 24.39 -12.33
C PRO A 23 15.32 23.06 -11.68
N SER A 24 14.50 23.10 -10.62
CA SER A 24 14.04 21.90 -9.93
C SER A 24 13.57 20.92 -11.01
N ILE A 25 14.32 19.84 -11.22
CA ILE A 25 13.94 18.77 -12.13
C ILE A 25 12.51 18.45 -11.71
N ARG A 26 11.55 18.73 -12.59
CA ARG A 26 10.14 18.44 -12.33
C ARG A 26 10.10 16.96 -12.05
N GLN A 27 10.07 16.59 -10.77
CA GLN A 27 9.88 15.22 -10.38
C GLN A 27 8.52 14.89 -10.95
N ASN A 28 8.50 14.08 -12.02
CA ASN A 28 7.30 13.45 -12.50
C ASN A 28 6.84 12.51 -11.38
N THR A 29 6.22 13.08 -10.35
CA THR A 29 5.61 12.33 -9.27
C THR A 29 4.63 11.43 -9.96
N VAL A 30 4.92 10.13 -9.94
CA VAL A 30 4.14 9.13 -10.63
C VAL A 30 2.78 9.07 -9.94
N LYS A 31 1.82 9.88 -10.42
CA LYS A 31 0.44 9.85 -9.95
C LYS A 31 -0.19 8.58 -10.49
N MET A 32 -0.13 7.52 -9.69
CA MET A 32 -0.87 6.29 -9.94
C MET A 32 -2.38 6.57 -9.88
N VAL A 33 -3.16 5.76 -10.59
CA VAL A 33 -4.60 5.94 -10.73
C VAL A 33 -5.32 5.98 -9.37
N ALA A 34 -6.21 6.96 -9.22
CA ALA A 34 -6.98 7.20 -8.01
C ALA A 34 -7.92 6.03 -7.67
N ALA A 35 -8.25 5.88 -6.39
CA ALA A 35 -9.19 4.86 -5.93
C ALA A 35 -10.61 5.13 -6.44
N LYS A 36 -11.36 4.07 -6.74
CA LYS A 36 -12.75 4.18 -7.20
C LYS A 36 -13.68 4.32 -6.00
N LYS A 37 -14.71 5.17 -6.11
CA LYS A 37 -15.82 5.21 -5.14
C LYS A 37 -16.53 3.85 -5.15
N HIS A 38 -16.63 3.19 -4.00
CA HIS A 38 -17.23 1.86 -3.87
C HIS A 38 -18.12 1.79 -2.62
N VAL A 39 -19.00 0.78 -2.57
CA VAL A 39 -19.86 0.51 -1.42
C VAL A 39 -18.97 0.25 -0.19
N PRO A 40 -19.22 0.91 0.95
CA PRO A 40 -18.38 0.76 2.13
C PRO A 40 -18.28 -0.70 2.56
N ILE A 41 -17.05 -1.14 2.85
CA ILE A 41 -16.76 -2.51 3.27
C ILE A 41 -17.14 -2.68 4.73
N VAL A 42 -18.38 -3.12 4.98
CA VAL A 42 -18.84 -3.47 6.33
C VAL A 42 -18.50 -4.94 6.62
N LYS A 43 -17.73 -5.18 7.70
CA LYS A 43 -17.47 -6.52 8.22
C LYS A 43 -18.37 -6.77 9.42
N LYS A 44 -19.11 -7.89 9.41
CA LYS A 44 -19.96 -8.31 10.54
C LYS A 44 -19.17 -8.61 11.81
N ARG A 45 -17.92 -9.07 11.64
CA ARG A 45 -16.99 -9.36 12.72
C ARG A 45 -15.59 -8.95 12.28
N THR A 46 -14.94 -8.15 13.12
CA THR A 46 -13.55 -7.70 12.89
C THR A 46 -12.53 -8.58 13.62
N LYS A 47 -12.92 -9.17 14.76
CA LYS A 47 -12.06 -10.04 15.56
C LYS A 47 -11.76 -11.34 14.80
N ARG A 48 -10.48 -11.74 14.79
CA ARG A 48 -10.02 -13.02 14.22
C ARG A 48 -10.64 -14.20 14.98
N PHE A 49 -10.78 -15.32 14.29
CA PHE A 49 -11.17 -16.59 14.92
C PHE A 49 -9.89 -17.29 15.38
N THR A 50 -9.63 -17.23 16.68
CA THR A 50 -8.46 -17.87 17.29
C THR A 50 -8.79 -19.26 17.80
N ARG A 51 -7.78 -20.14 17.83
CA ARG A 51 -7.89 -21.47 18.44
C ARG A 51 -8.16 -21.34 19.94
N HIS A 52 -8.94 -22.27 20.50
CA HIS A 52 -9.15 -22.35 21.94
C HIS A 52 -7.83 -22.58 22.68
N GLN A 53 -7.57 -21.80 23.74
CA GLN A 53 -6.37 -21.84 24.59
C GLN A 53 -5.05 -21.43 23.93
N SER A 54 -5.07 -20.84 22.71
CA SER A 54 -3.86 -20.28 22.10
C SER A 54 -3.31 -19.07 22.86
N ASP A 55 -4.16 -18.40 23.63
CA ASP A 55 -3.83 -17.31 24.53
C ASP A 55 -3.11 -17.78 25.81
N ARG A 56 -3.37 -19.02 26.25
CA ARG A 56 -2.82 -19.58 27.49
C ARG A 56 -1.52 -20.34 27.27
N PHE A 57 -1.39 -21.04 26.14
CA PHE A 57 -0.27 -21.95 25.89
C PHE A 57 0.51 -21.55 24.64
N MET A 58 1.80 -21.26 24.79
CA MET A 58 2.68 -20.90 23.66
C MET A 58 2.83 -22.04 22.63
N ARG A 59 2.71 -23.30 23.06
CA ARG A 59 2.72 -24.47 22.17
C ARG A 59 1.49 -24.58 21.26
N VAL A 60 0.43 -23.80 21.53
CA VAL A 60 -0.82 -23.84 20.77
C VAL A 60 -0.88 -22.63 19.85
N ASP A 61 -0.84 -22.89 18.55
CA ASP A 61 -0.97 -21.87 17.52
C ASP A 61 -2.33 -21.16 17.55
N SER A 62 -2.36 -19.89 17.14
CA SER A 62 -3.59 -19.11 17.07
C SER A 62 -4.49 -19.50 15.88
N ALA A 63 -4.02 -20.34 14.96
CA ALA A 63 -4.75 -20.76 13.78
C ALA A 63 -5.99 -21.60 14.16
N TRP A 64 -7.16 -21.16 13.69
CA TRP A 64 -8.44 -21.79 14.03
C TRP A 64 -8.45 -23.31 13.76
N ARG A 65 -8.91 -24.08 14.75
CA ARG A 65 -9.24 -25.51 14.62
C ARG A 65 -10.58 -25.78 15.27
N LYS A 66 -11.39 -26.68 14.68
CA LYS A 66 -12.69 -27.06 15.24
C LYS A 66 -12.48 -27.78 16.58
N PRO A 67 -12.98 -27.27 17.72
CA PRO A 67 -12.84 -27.93 19.01
C PRO A 67 -13.65 -29.24 19.04
N LYS A 68 -13.06 -30.31 19.57
CA LYS A 68 -13.62 -31.67 19.54
C LYS A 68 -14.08 -32.21 20.89
N GLY A 69 -13.36 -31.88 21.98
CA GLY A 69 -13.60 -32.45 23.31
C GLY A 69 -15.03 -32.26 23.84
N ILE A 70 -15.52 -33.26 24.58
CA ILE A 70 -16.90 -33.30 25.05
C ILE A 70 -17.23 -32.14 26.00
N ASP A 71 -16.31 -31.83 26.93
CA ASP A 71 -16.45 -30.79 27.94
C ASP A 71 -16.00 -29.40 27.45
N ASN A 72 -15.60 -29.29 26.19
CA ASN A 72 -15.07 -28.05 25.67
C ASN A 72 -16.16 -26.96 25.63
N ARG A 73 -15.95 -25.90 26.43
CA ARG A 73 -16.86 -24.76 26.58
C ARG A 73 -17.15 -24.02 25.26
N VAL A 74 -16.17 -23.93 24.35
CA VAL A 74 -16.35 -23.35 23.00
C VAL A 74 -17.20 -24.25 22.12
N ARG A 75 -17.01 -25.58 22.18
CA ARG A 75 -17.82 -26.55 21.43
C ARG A 75 -19.29 -26.46 21.84
N ARG A 76 -19.54 -26.36 23.15
CA ARG A 76 -20.88 -26.19 23.75
C ARG A 76 -21.44 -24.76 23.63
N ARG A 77 -20.68 -23.82 23.08
CA ARG A 77 -21.09 -22.42 22.81
C ARG A 77 -21.54 -21.64 24.06
N PHE A 78 -20.87 -21.85 25.20
CA PHE A 78 -21.15 -21.04 26.38
C PHE A 78 -20.87 -19.55 26.15
N LYS A 79 -21.69 -18.68 26.77
CA LYS A 79 -21.53 -17.22 26.73
C LYS A 79 -20.15 -16.82 27.26
N SER A 80 -19.63 -15.70 26.77
CA SER A 80 -18.30 -15.15 27.09
C SER A 80 -17.09 -15.94 26.60
N ASN A 81 -17.29 -17.01 25.82
CA ASN A 81 -16.18 -17.73 25.20
C ASN A 81 -15.93 -17.28 23.75
N LEU A 82 -14.85 -17.78 23.15
CA LEU A 82 -14.51 -17.57 21.74
C LEU A 82 -15.67 -18.03 20.86
N ALA A 83 -16.03 -17.21 19.87
CA ALA A 83 -17.08 -17.57 18.93
C ALA A 83 -16.54 -18.55 17.89
N MET A 84 -17.37 -19.54 17.54
CA MET A 84 -17.07 -20.50 16.48
C MET A 84 -17.38 -19.89 15.10
N PRO A 85 -16.56 -20.13 14.06
CA PRO A 85 -16.88 -19.78 12.69
C PRO A 85 -18.17 -20.46 12.23
N SER A 86 -19.04 -19.69 11.60
CA SER A 86 -20.30 -20.13 11.00
C SER A 86 -20.59 -19.31 9.74
N ILE A 87 -21.47 -19.82 8.88
CA ILE A 87 -21.85 -19.18 7.61
C ILE A 87 -22.40 -17.75 7.84
N GLY A 88 -23.03 -17.51 8.99
CA GLY A 88 -23.61 -16.21 9.36
C GLY A 88 -22.59 -15.05 9.43
N TYR A 89 -21.31 -15.34 9.67
CA TYR A 89 -20.23 -14.34 9.70
C TYR A 89 -19.72 -13.93 8.32
N GLY A 90 -20.23 -14.52 7.24
CA GLY A 90 -19.86 -14.14 5.88
C GLY A 90 -20.08 -12.66 5.58
N SER A 91 -19.07 -12.00 5.00
CA SER A 91 -19.19 -10.64 4.47
C SER A 91 -20.14 -10.57 3.29
N ASN A 92 -20.71 -9.38 3.01
CA ASN A 92 -21.55 -9.11 1.85
C ASN A 92 -20.88 -9.64 0.57
N LYS A 93 -21.64 -10.36 -0.27
CA LYS A 93 -21.15 -10.96 -1.52
C LYS A 93 -20.53 -9.91 -2.46
N LYS A 94 -21.11 -8.70 -2.52
CA LYS A 94 -20.66 -7.62 -3.41
C LYS A 94 -19.28 -7.05 -3.04
N THR A 95 -19.00 -6.91 -1.74
CA THR A 95 -17.76 -6.32 -1.22
C THR A 95 -16.75 -7.35 -0.73
N ARG A 96 -17.05 -8.65 -0.90
CA ARG A 96 -16.15 -9.73 -0.52
C ARG A 96 -14.87 -9.68 -1.38
N HIS A 97 -13.72 -9.84 -0.74
CA HIS A 97 -12.39 -9.79 -1.36
C HIS A 97 -12.01 -8.43 -2.00
N MET A 98 -12.76 -7.38 -1.71
CA MET A 98 -12.43 -6.02 -2.14
C MET A 98 -11.42 -5.39 -1.17
N MET A 99 -10.47 -4.65 -1.71
CA MET A 99 -9.54 -3.81 -0.95
C MET A 99 -10.23 -2.48 -0.56
N PRO A 100 -9.71 -1.76 0.44
CA PRO A 100 -10.21 -0.42 0.79
C PRO A 100 -10.15 0.59 -0.36
N SER A 101 -9.34 0.32 -1.40
CA SER A 101 -9.29 1.12 -2.63
C SER A 101 -10.48 0.90 -3.58
N GLY A 102 -11.38 -0.03 -3.26
CA GLY A 102 -12.52 -0.41 -4.09
C GLY A 102 -12.22 -1.42 -5.20
N HIS A 103 -10.98 -1.92 -5.29
CA HIS A 103 -10.54 -2.88 -6.30
C HIS A 103 -10.35 -4.27 -5.67
N LYS A 104 -10.43 -5.32 -6.47
CA LYS A 104 -9.98 -6.68 -6.10
C LYS A 104 -8.49 -6.82 -6.43
N ALA A 105 -7.72 -7.46 -5.55
CA ALA A 105 -6.31 -7.71 -5.81
C ALA A 105 -6.14 -8.78 -6.90
N PHE A 106 -5.31 -8.51 -7.89
CA PHE A 106 -4.87 -9.48 -8.90
C PHE A 106 -3.36 -9.63 -8.82
N LEU A 107 -2.88 -10.86 -8.60
CA LEU A 107 -1.47 -11.15 -8.45
C LEU A 107 -0.78 -11.14 -9.82
N VAL A 108 0.21 -10.26 -10.00
CA VAL A 108 0.95 -10.08 -11.25
C VAL A 108 2.39 -10.56 -11.06
N SER A 109 2.85 -11.42 -11.95
CA SER A 109 4.23 -11.92 -11.97
C SER A 109 5.05 -11.37 -13.14
N ASN A 110 4.39 -11.14 -14.28
CA ASN A 110 4.99 -10.75 -15.55
C ASN A 110 4.27 -9.55 -16.17
N VAL A 111 4.87 -8.97 -17.21
CA VAL A 111 4.28 -7.84 -17.96
C VAL A 111 2.99 -8.26 -18.68
N ARG A 112 2.94 -9.47 -19.24
CA ARG A 112 1.74 -10.04 -19.90
C ARG A 112 0.52 -10.10 -18.97
N ASP A 113 0.74 -10.37 -17.69
CA ASP A 113 -0.33 -10.45 -16.69
C ASP A 113 -0.98 -9.06 -16.46
N VAL A 114 -0.23 -7.97 -16.68
CA VAL A 114 -0.75 -6.60 -16.61
C VAL A 114 -1.65 -6.30 -17.81
N GLU A 115 -1.37 -6.89 -18.96
CA GLU A 115 -2.15 -6.67 -20.18
C GLU A 115 -3.54 -7.29 -20.08
N LEU A 116 -3.68 -8.41 -19.35
CA LEU A 116 -4.98 -8.99 -19.01
C LEU A 116 -5.87 -8.02 -18.21
N LEU A 117 -5.28 -7.07 -17.49
CA LEU A 117 -6.01 -6.07 -16.71
C LEU A 117 -6.46 -4.86 -17.54
N LEU A 118 -6.13 -4.79 -18.83
CA LEU A 118 -6.53 -3.70 -19.71
C LEU A 118 -8.06 -3.52 -19.72
N MET A 119 -8.80 -4.64 -19.87
CA MET A 119 -10.26 -4.61 -19.91
C MET A 119 -10.90 -4.44 -18.54
N HIS A 120 -10.18 -4.75 -17.45
CA HIS A 120 -10.74 -4.84 -16.10
C HIS A 120 -10.12 -3.84 -15.09
N ASN A 121 -9.55 -2.74 -15.60
CA ASN A 121 -8.90 -1.69 -14.82
C ASN A 121 -9.78 -1.09 -13.69
N LYS A 122 -11.11 -1.06 -13.86
CA LYS A 122 -12.07 -0.54 -12.88
C LYS A 122 -12.39 -1.50 -11.73
N THR A 123 -12.11 -2.80 -11.89
CA THR A 123 -12.50 -3.84 -10.93
C THR A 123 -11.31 -4.45 -10.22
N PHE A 124 -10.16 -4.54 -10.89
CA PHE A 124 -8.95 -5.13 -10.33
C PHE A 124 -7.82 -4.12 -10.20
N ALA A 125 -6.99 -4.32 -9.19
CA ALA A 125 -5.72 -3.65 -9.02
C ALA A 125 -4.62 -4.69 -9.10
N ALA A 126 -3.50 -4.33 -9.72
CA ALA A 126 -2.33 -5.19 -9.81
C ALA A 126 -1.58 -5.20 -8.47
N GLU A 127 -1.33 -6.38 -7.94
CA GLU A 127 -0.43 -6.63 -6.83
C GLU A 127 0.76 -7.43 -7.34
N ILE A 128 1.94 -6.82 -7.33
CA ILE A 128 3.12 -7.47 -7.88
C ILE A 128 3.61 -8.53 -6.89
N ALA A 129 3.80 -9.75 -7.36
CA ALA A 129 4.25 -10.86 -6.52
C ALA A 129 5.60 -10.56 -5.84
N HIS A 130 5.77 -11.11 -4.62
CA HIS A 130 6.95 -10.85 -3.80
C HIS A 130 8.25 -11.41 -4.41
N ASN A 131 8.16 -12.42 -5.28
CA ASN A 131 9.29 -13.08 -5.93
C ASN A 131 9.85 -12.28 -7.13
N VAL A 132 9.12 -11.28 -7.63
CA VAL A 132 9.56 -10.49 -8.79
C VAL A 132 10.77 -9.62 -8.42
N SER A 133 11.79 -9.66 -9.26
CA SER A 133 13.03 -8.87 -9.12
C SER A 133 12.81 -7.40 -9.45
N SER A 134 13.63 -6.51 -8.91
CA SER A 134 13.47 -5.06 -9.07
C SER A 134 13.49 -4.59 -10.53
N ARG A 135 14.30 -5.22 -11.39
CA ARG A 135 14.33 -4.92 -12.84
C ARG A 135 12.96 -5.15 -13.50
N LYS A 136 12.39 -6.35 -13.35
CA LYS A 136 11.06 -6.68 -13.90
C LYS A 136 9.94 -5.82 -13.31
N ARG A 137 10.07 -5.39 -12.05
CA ARG A 137 9.11 -4.50 -11.40
C ARG A 137 9.02 -3.15 -12.10
N ILE A 138 10.15 -2.60 -12.56
CA ILE A 138 10.17 -1.33 -13.32
C ILE A 138 9.37 -1.48 -14.61
N ASP A 139 9.57 -2.57 -15.35
CA ASP A 139 8.86 -2.85 -16.61
C ASP A 139 7.35 -3.01 -16.38
N ILE A 140 6.97 -3.78 -15.36
CA ILE A 140 5.57 -3.97 -14.95
C ILE A 140 4.92 -2.64 -14.57
N ILE A 141 5.64 -1.81 -13.81
CA ILE A 141 5.16 -0.49 -13.38
C ILE A 141 5.02 0.45 -14.58
N ALA A 142 5.99 0.46 -15.49
CA ALA A 142 5.93 1.27 -16.71
C ALA A 142 4.73 0.88 -17.57
N ARG A 143 4.52 -0.43 -17.79
CA ARG A 143 3.37 -0.94 -18.54
C ARG A 143 2.04 -0.63 -17.84
N ALA A 144 1.96 -0.81 -16.52
CA ALA A 144 0.75 -0.51 -15.75
C ALA A 144 0.37 0.98 -15.82
N LYS A 145 1.35 1.89 -15.88
CA LYS A 145 1.09 3.33 -16.10
C LYS A 145 0.46 3.59 -17.46
N GLN A 146 0.99 2.96 -18.52
CA GLN A 146 0.45 3.10 -19.88
C GLN A 146 -1.01 2.65 -19.95
N LEU A 147 -1.34 1.53 -19.31
CA LEU A 147 -2.69 0.95 -19.30
C LEU A 147 -3.63 1.56 -18.24
N ALA A 148 -3.17 2.58 -17.50
CA ALA A 148 -3.88 3.20 -16.38
C ALA A 148 -4.41 2.18 -15.36
N VAL A 149 -3.60 1.17 -15.02
CA VAL A 149 -3.89 0.17 -14.00
C VAL A 149 -3.28 0.59 -12.66
N LYS A 150 -4.07 0.50 -11.59
CA LYS A 150 -3.59 0.78 -10.24
C LYS A 150 -2.72 -0.36 -9.72
N VAL A 151 -1.49 -0.04 -9.30
CA VAL A 151 -0.58 -0.98 -8.63
C VAL A 151 -0.60 -0.73 -7.12
N THR A 152 -0.82 -1.77 -6.30
CA THR A 152 -0.94 -1.66 -4.84
C THR A 152 0.40 -1.43 -4.16
N ASN A 153 1.41 -2.21 -4.55
CA ASN A 153 2.75 -2.22 -3.96
C ASN A 153 3.81 -1.61 -4.89
N ALA A 154 3.50 -0.47 -5.51
CA ALA A 154 4.37 0.14 -6.54
C ALA A 154 5.78 0.50 -6.05
N LYS A 155 5.92 0.95 -4.80
CA LYS A 155 7.20 1.43 -4.24
C LYS A 155 8.11 0.31 -3.70
N ALA A 156 7.65 -0.94 -3.66
CA ALA A 156 8.44 -2.00 -3.02
C ALA A 156 9.69 -2.37 -3.85
N LYS A 157 10.82 -2.62 -3.16
CA LYS A 157 12.13 -3.06 -3.70
C LYS A 157 12.84 -2.15 -4.70
N VAL A 158 12.31 -0.98 -5.00
CA VAL A 158 12.93 0.00 -5.88
C VAL A 158 13.27 1.22 -5.05
N THR A 159 14.53 1.35 -4.66
CA THR A 159 15.04 2.59 -4.05
C THR A 159 15.25 3.56 -5.19
N THR A 160 14.44 4.61 -5.23
CA THR A 160 14.75 5.79 -6.03
C THR A 160 15.65 6.61 -5.13
N GLU A 161 16.97 6.52 -5.34
CA GLU A 161 17.86 7.51 -4.73
C GLU A 161 17.49 8.85 -5.38
N VAL A 162 16.99 9.73 -4.52
CA VAL A 162 16.46 11.06 -4.84
C VAL A 162 17.62 12.03 -4.96
#